data_AF-A0A3B8UXM3-F1
#
_entry.id   AF-A0A3B8UXM3-F1
#
_cell.length_a   1.000
_cell.length_b   1.000
_cell.length_c   1.000
_cell.angle_alpha   90.00
_cell.angle_beta   90.00
_cell.angle_gamma   90.00
#
_symmetry.space_group_name_H-M   'P 1'
#
loop_
_entity.id
_entity.type
_entity.pdbx_description
1 polymer ?
#
loop_
_entity_poly.entity_id
_entity_poly.type
_entity_poly.pdbx_seq_one_letter_code
_entity_poly.pdbx_strand_id
1 'polypeptide(L)'
;MRRDKLITTFILVGLVAGVILGQWLHGAASDPTAVGNQWMDVGKLILVRPLMLLVLPLVFLSVVVGVTSIGDPSRLGVIGGSTLLYYFSTMLAAVILGAVLVTAIAPGVGLSGEAVASLQDDGAAAYETNSGLRNAMGTANEKGLAGAWMNILEQIIPTNFFAELAGGRTLGVIVFALLLGLALAASGTAGAPAIAVFQSLFDGVMRLVLWILWLTPIGVFMLVTGTVAKIGLGSIAGPLGAYMLTVLAGLALHAFVTLPLVLMIFTRTNPYAFFFKMRKALLTAFGTDSSSATLPVTIETAIDEGGCS
;
A
#
# COMPACT_ATOMS: atom_id res chain seq x y z
N MET A 1 -10.28 19.02 -7.91
CA MET A 1 -10.27 18.80 -9.38
C MET A 1 -9.18 19.53 -10.16
N ARG A 2 -9.01 20.87 -10.11
CA ARG A 2 -7.91 21.54 -10.89
C ARG A 2 -6.50 21.28 -10.33
N ARG A 3 -6.34 21.21 -9.00
CA ARG A 3 -5.03 20.98 -8.35
C ARG A 3 -4.54 19.55 -8.48
N ASP A 4 -5.43 18.57 -8.37
CA ASP A 4 -5.09 17.14 -8.44
C ASP A 4 -4.55 16.77 -9.83
N LYS A 5 -5.21 17.26 -10.90
CA LYS A 5 -4.73 17.11 -12.28
C LYS A 5 -3.36 17.75 -12.55
N LEU A 6 -3.06 18.86 -11.86
CA LEU A 6 -1.75 19.53 -11.98
C LEU A 6 -0.64 18.68 -11.36
N ILE A 7 -0.87 18.10 -10.17
CA ILE A 7 0.11 17.23 -9.51
C ILE A 7 0.39 16.01 -10.39
N THR A 8 -0.66 15.33 -10.89
CA THR A 8 -0.48 14.18 -11.79
C THR A 8 0.34 14.54 -13.03
N THR A 9 0.06 15.70 -13.62
CA THR A 9 0.80 16.18 -14.80
C THR A 9 2.26 16.47 -14.46
N PHE A 10 2.55 17.10 -13.33
CA PHE A 10 3.92 17.34 -12.87
C PHE A 10 4.67 16.06 -12.54
N ILE A 11 4.00 15.04 -11.99
CA ILE A 11 4.60 13.72 -11.77
C ILE A 11 4.98 13.09 -13.12
N LEU A 12 4.10 13.12 -14.11
CA LEU A 12 4.39 12.58 -15.44
C LEU A 12 5.53 13.33 -16.13
N VAL A 13 5.55 14.67 -16.04
CA VAL A 13 6.66 15.48 -16.58
C VAL A 13 7.96 15.17 -15.83
N GLY A 14 7.94 15.06 -14.51
CA GLY A 14 9.10 14.69 -13.70
C GLY A 14 9.62 13.29 -14.01
N LEU A 15 8.72 12.32 -14.23
CA LEU A 15 9.06 10.98 -14.69
C LEU A 15 9.79 11.02 -16.03
N VAL A 16 9.21 11.67 -17.06
CA VAL A 16 9.79 11.75 -18.40
C VAL A 16 11.11 12.50 -18.39
N ALA A 17 11.18 13.65 -17.72
CA ALA A 17 12.41 14.43 -17.57
C ALA A 17 13.49 13.62 -16.84
N GLY A 18 13.11 12.84 -15.82
CA GLY A 18 14.04 12.01 -15.06
C GLY A 18 14.60 10.85 -15.87
N VAL A 19 13.78 10.23 -16.72
CA VAL A 19 14.24 9.21 -17.67
C VAL A 19 15.25 9.80 -18.66
N ILE A 20 14.95 10.97 -19.25
CA ILE A 20 15.82 11.62 -20.23
C ILE A 20 17.16 12.00 -19.59
N LEU A 21 17.13 12.68 -18.44
CA LEU A 21 18.33 13.10 -17.73
C LEU A 21 19.13 11.89 -17.22
N GLY A 22 18.46 10.89 -16.65
CA GLY A 22 19.09 9.67 -16.17
C GLY A 22 19.80 8.92 -17.29
N GLN A 23 19.17 8.78 -18.47
CA GLN A 23 19.79 8.11 -19.61
C GLN A 23 20.98 8.90 -20.16
N TRP A 24 20.91 10.23 -20.16
CA TRP A 24 22.05 11.08 -20.53
C TRP A 24 23.22 10.91 -19.55
N LEU A 25 22.95 10.92 -18.24
CA LEU A 25 23.96 10.69 -17.20
C LEU A 25 24.57 9.29 -17.29
N HIS A 26 23.78 8.28 -17.62
CA HIS A 26 24.26 6.90 -17.79
C HIS A 26 25.36 6.80 -18.84
N GLY A 27 25.24 7.54 -19.95
CA GLY A 27 26.24 7.54 -21.02
C GLY A 27 27.36 8.57 -20.86
N ALA A 28 27.14 9.65 -20.12
CA ALA A 28 28.08 10.76 -19.99
C ALA A 28 28.96 10.70 -18.74
N ALA A 29 28.50 10.05 -17.66
CA ALA A 29 29.24 9.98 -16.40
C ALA A 29 30.39 8.96 -16.48
N SER A 30 31.54 9.29 -15.88
CA SER A 30 32.66 8.36 -15.71
C SER A 30 32.33 7.22 -14.72
N ASP A 31 31.46 7.50 -13.74
CA ASP A 31 30.89 6.51 -12.82
C ASP A 31 29.36 6.73 -12.71
N PRO A 32 28.57 6.09 -13.59
CA PRO A 32 27.12 6.20 -13.60
C PRO A 32 26.45 5.72 -12.31
N THR A 33 27.07 4.75 -11.61
CA THR A 33 26.54 4.19 -10.36
C THR A 33 26.65 5.19 -9.22
N ALA A 34 27.81 5.85 -9.06
CA ALA A 34 27.99 6.86 -8.03
C ALA A 34 27.06 8.06 -8.23
N VAL A 35 26.96 8.56 -9.48
CA VAL A 35 26.03 9.64 -9.81
C VAL A 35 24.59 9.19 -9.54
N GLY A 36 24.19 8.00 -9.99
CA GLY A 36 22.85 7.46 -9.77
C GLY A 36 22.48 7.37 -8.29
N ASN A 37 23.39 6.91 -7.44
CA ASN A 37 23.20 6.85 -5.99
C ASN A 37 22.99 8.23 -5.36
N GLN A 38 23.75 9.26 -5.77
CA GLN A 38 23.60 10.63 -5.26
C GLN A 38 22.20 11.20 -5.55
N TRP A 39 21.72 11.04 -6.79
CA TRP A 39 20.37 11.47 -7.17
C TRP A 39 19.30 10.71 -6.38
N MET A 40 19.50 9.40 -6.21
CA MET A 40 18.58 8.57 -5.46
C MET A 40 18.54 8.93 -3.97
N ASP A 41 19.67 9.27 -3.35
CA ASP A 41 19.72 9.70 -1.94
C ASP A 41 18.95 11.01 -1.72
N VAL A 42 19.10 11.98 -2.63
CA VAL A 42 18.31 13.22 -2.60
C VAL A 42 16.82 12.92 -2.79
N GLY A 43 16.47 12.06 -3.74
CA GLY A 43 15.09 11.61 -3.96
C GLY A 43 14.49 10.91 -2.74
N LYS A 44 15.27 10.06 -2.06
CA LYS A 44 14.88 9.38 -0.82
C LYS A 44 14.64 10.39 0.30
N LEU A 45 15.48 11.41 0.44
CA LEU A 45 15.31 12.46 1.45
C LEU A 45 14.06 13.32 1.20
N ILE A 46 13.77 13.66 -0.06
CA ILE A 46 12.66 14.55 -0.43
C ILE A 46 11.30 13.84 -0.39
N LEU A 47 11.24 12.55 -0.76
CA LEU A 47 9.98 11.84 -0.94
C LEU A 47 9.83 10.62 -0.05
N VAL A 48 10.76 9.67 -0.14
CA VAL A 48 10.62 8.37 0.51
C VAL A 48 10.61 8.49 2.03
N ARG A 49 11.54 9.27 2.62
CA ARG A 49 11.61 9.47 4.08
C ARG A 49 10.38 10.19 4.64
N PRO A 50 9.90 11.31 4.07
CA PRO A 50 8.65 11.92 4.53
C PRO A 50 7.43 11.01 4.39
N LEU A 51 7.33 10.22 3.32
CA LEU A 51 6.25 9.22 3.20
C LEU A 51 6.36 8.15 4.29
N MET A 52 7.55 7.59 4.52
CA MET A 52 7.80 6.59 5.56
C MET A 52 7.52 7.13 6.97
N LEU A 53 7.82 8.42 7.24
CA LEU A 53 7.50 9.08 8.50
C LEU A 53 6.00 9.05 8.80
N LEU A 54 5.15 9.16 7.77
CA LEU A 54 3.70 9.16 7.93
C LEU A 54 3.08 7.78 8.06
N VAL A 55 3.74 6.71 7.59
CA VAL A 55 3.14 5.36 7.55
C VAL A 55 2.64 4.93 8.92
N LEU A 56 3.47 4.96 9.96
CA LEU A 56 3.09 4.47 11.28
C LEU A 56 2.00 5.33 11.96
N PRO A 57 2.14 6.67 12.05
CA PRO A 57 1.08 7.52 12.59
C PRO A 57 -0.24 7.36 11.83
N LEU A 58 -0.19 7.32 10.50
CA LEU A 58 -1.37 7.19 9.67
C LEU A 58 -2.05 5.83 9.88
N VAL A 59 -1.30 4.73 9.91
CA VAL A 59 -1.85 3.39 10.19
C VAL A 59 -2.51 3.35 11.57
N PHE A 60 -1.82 3.83 12.62
CA PHE A 60 -2.37 3.84 13.97
C PHE A 60 -3.67 4.66 14.05
N LEU A 61 -3.65 5.92 13.59
CA LEU A 61 -4.81 6.81 13.64
C LEU A 61 -5.96 6.33 12.75
N SER A 62 -5.67 5.88 11.52
CA SER A 62 -6.68 5.39 10.58
C SER A 62 -7.42 4.16 11.10
N VAL A 63 -6.72 3.25 11.78
CA VAL A 63 -7.34 2.04 12.35
C VAL A 63 -8.19 2.41 13.56
N VAL A 64 -7.71 3.26 14.48
CA VAL A 64 -8.51 3.72 15.63
C VAL A 64 -9.77 4.46 15.15
N VAL A 65 -9.63 5.42 14.23
CA VAL A 65 -10.76 6.17 13.67
C VAL A 65 -11.70 5.27 12.87
N GLY A 66 -11.14 4.35 12.07
CA GLY A 66 -11.90 3.41 11.27
C GLY A 66 -12.79 2.51 12.12
N VAL A 67 -12.24 1.90 13.17
CA VAL A 67 -13.01 1.04 14.08
C VAL A 67 -14.06 1.83 14.87
N THR A 68 -13.69 3.00 15.39
CA THR A 68 -14.61 3.83 16.18
C THR A 68 -15.74 4.42 15.34
N SER A 69 -15.57 4.55 14.02
CA SER A 69 -16.63 4.97 13.09
C SER A 69 -17.74 3.94 12.91
N ILE A 70 -17.48 2.66 13.20
CA ILE A 70 -18.48 1.58 13.13
C ILE A 70 -19.48 1.69 14.31
N GLY A 71 -19.13 2.43 15.37
CA GLY A 71 -19.96 2.65 16.52
C GLY A 71 -19.91 1.49 17.52
N ASP A 72 -21.06 1.06 18.01
CA ASP A 72 -21.16 0.08 19.10
C ASP A 72 -20.66 -1.32 18.67
N PRO A 73 -19.61 -1.88 19.31
CA PRO A 73 -19.10 -3.22 19.02
C PRO A 73 -20.15 -4.33 19.15
N SER A 74 -21.18 -4.13 19.97
CA SER A 74 -22.29 -5.10 20.10
C SER A 74 -23.19 -5.13 18.86
N ARG A 75 -23.14 -4.10 18.00
CA ARG A 75 -23.78 -4.07 16.68
C ARG A 75 -22.93 -4.73 15.59
N LEU A 76 -21.64 -5.02 15.85
CA LEU A 76 -20.87 -6.01 15.08
C LEU A 76 -21.37 -7.42 15.44
N GLY A 77 -22.63 -7.70 15.13
CA GLY A 77 -23.15 -9.06 15.14
C GLY A 77 -22.56 -9.88 13.98
N VAL A 78 -23.34 -10.84 13.50
CA VAL A 78 -22.95 -11.73 12.38
C VAL A 78 -22.48 -10.96 11.14
N ILE A 79 -23.09 -9.79 10.85
CA ILE A 79 -22.75 -8.97 9.67
C ILE A 79 -21.31 -8.45 9.73
N GLY A 80 -20.85 -7.98 10.90
CA GLY A 80 -19.48 -7.49 11.07
C GLY A 80 -18.45 -8.61 10.91
N GLY A 81 -18.71 -9.77 11.54
CA GLY A 81 -17.86 -10.95 11.42
C GLY A 81 -17.79 -11.50 9.99
N SER A 82 -18.92 -11.60 9.29
CA SER A 82 -18.96 -12.02 7.88
C SER A 82 -18.22 -11.05 6.97
N THR A 83 -18.30 -9.74 7.24
CA THR A 83 -17.56 -8.71 6.48
C THR A 83 -16.06 -8.82 6.70
N LEU A 84 -15.63 -9.02 7.95
CA LEU A 84 -14.21 -9.23 8.26
C LEU A 84 -13.66 -10.49 7.59
N LEU A 85 -14.41 -11.59 7.65
CA LEU A 85 -14.06 -12.85 6.98
C LEU A 85 -13.96 -12.65 5.46
N TYR A 86 -14.93 -11.95 4.86
CA TYR A 86 -14.90 -11.62 3.43
C TYR A 86 -13.65 -10.84 3.04
N TYR A 87 -13.29 -9.77 3.78
CA TYR A 87 -12.09 -8.99 3.50
C TYR A 87 -10.81 -9.81 3.67
N PHE A 88 -10.72 -10.61 4.74
CA PHE A 88 -9.55 -11.45 4.98
C PHE A 88 -9.37 -12.51 3.88
N SER A 89 -10.44 -13.22 3.51
CA SER A 89 -10.40 -14.25 2.46
C SER A 89 -10.09 -13.66 1.08
N THR A 90 -10.64 -12.50 0.75
CA THR A 90 -10.38 -11.84 -0.55
C THR A 90 -8.97 -11.27 -0.63
N MET A 91 -8.44 -10.68 0.45
CA MET A 91 -7.03 -10.28 0.53
C MET A 91 -6.09 -11.48 0.39
N LEU A 92 -6.38 -12.59 1.08
CA LEU A 92 -5.57 -13.80 0.97
C LEU A 92 -5.56 -14.34 -0.47
N ALA A 93 -6.73 -14.38 -1.12
CA ALA A 93 -6.84 -14.76 -2.52
C ALA A 93 -6.05 -13.82 -3.45
N ALA A 94 -6.10 -12.50 -3.21
CA ALA A 94 -5.33 -11.51 -3.96
C ALA A 94 -3.81 -11.71 -3.81
N VAL A 95 -3.34 -11.95 -2.59
CA VAL A 95 -1.91 -12.20 -2.29
C VAL A 95 -1.44 -13.48 -2.97
N ILE A 96 -2.20 -14.57 -2.88
CA ILE A 96 -1.87 -15.84 -3.55
C ILE A 96 -1.82 -15.64 -5.07
N LEU A 97 -2.83 -14.97 -5.65
CA LEU A 97 -2.85 -14.66 -7.08
C LEU A 97 -1.62 -13.86 -7.50
N GLY A 98 -1.27 -12.81 -6.74
CA GLY A 98 -0.09 -12.00 -7.00
C GLY A 98 1.22 -12.80 -6.92
N ALA A 99 1.36 -13.66 -5.90
CA ALA A 99 2.52 -14.53 -5.74
C ALA A 99 2.66 -15.52 -6.90
N VAL A 100 1.55 -16.15 -7.32
CA VAL A 100 1.53 -17.06 -8.47
C VAL A 100 1.91 -16.33 -9.75
N LEU A 101 1.35 -15.14 -10.01
CA LEU A 101 1.67 -14.38 -11.22
C LEU A 101 3.12 -13.89 -11.25
N VAL A 102 3.65 -13.37 -10.15
CA VAL A 102 5.05 -12.91 -10.06
C VAL A 102 6.02 -14.07 -10.25
N THR A 103 5.73 -15.24 -9.67
CA THR A 103 6.59 -16.43 -9.82
C THR A 103 6.50 -17.06 -11.20
N ALA A 104 5.31 -17.04 -11.83
CA ALA A 104 5.11 -17.58 -13.17
C ALA A 104 5.69 -16.69 -14.28
N ILE A 105 5.51 -15.36 -14.18
CA ILE A 105 5.98 -14.40 -15.19
C ILE A 105 7.46 -14.04 -14.96
N ALA A 106 7.91 -14.04 -13.70
CA ALA A 106 9.26 -13.70 -13.30
C ALA A 106 9.76 -12.39 -13.95
N PRO A 107 9.10 -11.23 -13.68
CA PRO A 107 9.35 -9.98 -14.42
C PRO A 107 10.76 -9.39 -14.23
N GLY A 108 11.59 -9.94 -13.34
CA GLY A 108 12.99 -9.57 -13.16
C GLY A 108 13.97 -10.30 -14.10
N VAL A 109 13.52 -11.32 -14.84
CA VAL A 109 14.36 -12.04 -15.80
C VAL A 109 14.65 -11.12 -16.99
N GLY A 110 15.93 -10.94 -17.32
CA GLY A 110 16.38 -10.04 -18.39
C GLY A 110 17.14 -8.79 -17.91
N LEU A 111 17.25 -8.59 -16.59
CA LEU A 111 18.22 -7.65 -16.03
C LEU A 111 19.65 -8.15 -16.29
N SER A 112 20.56 -7.23 -16.63
CA SER A 112 21.99 -7.56 -16.76
C SER A 112 22.56 -8.02 -15.40
N GLY A 113 23.61 -8.85 -15.41
CA GLY A 113 24.24 -9.34 -14.18
C GLY A 113 24.68 -8.22 -13.24
N GLU A 114 25.19 -7.12 -13.80
CA GLU A 114 25.55 -5.90 -13.06
C GLU A 114 24.33 -5.20 -12.45
N ALA A 115 23.23 -5.09 -13.20
CA ALA A 115 21.98 -4.53 -12.68
C ALA A 115 21.42 -5.37 -11.54
N VAL A 116 21.44 -6.71 -11.68
CA VAL A 116 21.00 -7.65 -10.62
C VAL A 116 21.85 -7.49 -9.37
N ALA A 117 23.18 -7.47 -9.48
CA ALA A 117 24.06 -7.28 -8.32
C ALA A 117 23.77 -5.95 -7.61
N SER A 118 23.62 -4.87 -8.37
CA SER A 118 23.35 -3.54 -7.82
C SER A 118 22.00 -3.44 -7.08
N LEU A 119 20.98 -4.17 -7.55
CA LEU A 119 19.65 -4.25 -6.94
C LEU A 119 19.62 -5.21 -5.74
N GLN A 120 20.42 -6.27 -5.77
CA GLN A 120 20.60 -7.18 -4.64
C GLN A 120 21.30 -6.49 -3.48
N ASP A 121 22.32 -5.67 -3.73
CA ASP A 121 22.98 -4.88 -2.69
C ASP A 121 22.01 -3.87 -2.04
N ASP A 122 21.22 -3.16 -2.86
CA ASP A 122 20.18 -2.25 -2.36
C ASP A 122 19.11 -3.01 -1.56
N GLY A 123 18.72 -4.20 -2.00
CA GLY A 123 17.77 -5.09 -1.31
C GLY A 123 18.32 -5.66 0.01
N ALA A 124 19.59 -6.03 0.05
CA ALA A 124 20.26 -6.54 1.24
C ALA A 124 20.38 -5.45 2.32
N ALA A 125 20.75 -4.23 1.94
CA ALA A 125 20.79 -3.08 2.86
C ALA A 125 19.39 -2.74 3.41
N ALA A 126 18.34 -2.81 2.58
CA ALA A 126 16.96 -2.63 3.01
C ALA A 126 16.50 -3.78 3.94
N TYR A 127 16.97 -5.00 3.71
CA TYR A 127 16.70 -6.15 4.57
C TYR A 127 17.37 -6.01 5.95
N GLU A 128 18.65 -5.63 6.00
CA GLU A 128 19.40 -5.48 7.25
C GLU A 128 18.81 -4.41 8.18
N THR A 129 18.28 -3.34 7.60
CA THR A 129 17.65 -2.25 8.34
C THR A 129 16.23 -2.58 8.82
N ASN A 130 15.59 -3.62 8.28
CA ASN A 130 14.24 -4.03 8.67
C ASN A 130 14.27 -5.11 9.77
N SER A 131 14.34 -4.64 11.03
CA SER A 131 14.38 -5.52 12.21
C SER A 131 13.21 -6.51 12.29
N GLY A 132 12.01 -6.13 11.84
CA GLY A 132 10.83 -7.00 11.82
C GLY A 132 10.97 -8.14 10.82
N LEU A 133 11.39 -7.85 9.59
CA LEU A 133 11.58 -8.84 8.54
C LEU A 133 12.73 -9.81 8.87
N ARG A 134 13.82 -9.30 9.44
CA ARG A 134 14.98 -10.10 9.83
C ARG A 134 14.66 -11.07 10.97
N ASN A 135 13.87 -10.64 11.96
CA ASN A 135 13.42 -11.49 13.05
C ASN A 135 12.43 -12.56 12.58
N ALA A 136 11.52 -12.22 11.66
CA ALA A 136 10.58 -13.17 11.08
C ALA A 136 11.27 -14.24 10.21
N MET A 137 12.28 -13.86 9.42
CA MET A 137 13.03 -14.81 8.59
C MET A 137 14.00 -15.67 9.41
N GLY A 138 14.69 -15.09 10.41
CA GLY A 138 15.56 -15.84 11.31
C GLY A 138 14.82 -16.93 12.08
N THR A 139 13.62 -16.62 12.57
CA THR A 139 12.77 -17.60 13.27
C THR A 139 12.19 -18.66 12.32
N ALA A 140 11.83 -18.30 11.09
CA ALA A 140 11.38 -19.27 10.07
C ALA A 140 12.49 -20.26 9.67
N ASN A 141 13.74 -19.78 9.57
CA ASN A 141 14.88 -20.60 9.16
C ASN A 141 15.34 -21.57 10.27
N GLU A 142 15.20 -21.20 11.55
CA GLU A 142 15.59 -22.04 12.68
C GLU A 142 14.48 -22.98 13.19
N LYS A 143 13.21 -22.58 13.11
CA LYS A 143 12.08 -23.28 13.76
C LYS A 143 11.01 -23.80 12.79
N GLY A 144 11.27 -23.72 11.48
CA GLY A 144 10.36 -24.17 10.43
C GLY A 144 9.00 -23.45 10.45
N LEU A 145 7.98 -24.08 9.85
CA LEU A 145 6.64 -23.49 9.72
C LEU A 145 6.00 -23.18 11.08
N ALA A 146 6.19 -24.04 12.09
CA ALA A 146 5.65 -23.83 13.43
C ALA A 146 6.29 -22.59 14.11
N GLY A 147 7.59 -22.38 13.93
CA GLY A 147 8.28 -21.20 14.40
C GLY A 147 7.82 -19.90 13.76
N ALA A 148 7.59 -19.92 12.44
CA ALA A 148 7.04 -18.78 11.72
C ALA A 148 5.64 -18.41 12.23
N TRP A 149 4.77 -19.41 12.45
CA TRP A 149 3.44 -19.18 13.02
C TRP A 149 3.49 -18.61 14.44
N MET A 150 4.36 -19.14 15.29
CA MET A 150 4.55 -18.60 16.64
C MET A 150 5.06 -17.17 16.62
N ASN A 151 5.99 -16.85 15.72
CA ASN A 151 6.51 -15.49 15.57
C ASN A 151 5.43 -14.51 15.11
N ILE A 152 4.55 -14.91 14.18
CA ILE A 152 3.39 -14.09 13.79
C ILE A 152 2.47 -13.85 15.00
N LEU A 153 2.21 -14.88 15.81
CA LEU A 153 1.35 -14.76 16.98
C LEU A 153 1.94 -13.81 18.04
N GLU A 154 3.25 -13.87 18.26
CA GLU A 154 4.00 -12.95 19.13
C GLU A 154 3.95 -11.50 18.62
N GLN A 155 4.01 -11.30 17.29
CA GLN A 155 3.88 -9.96 16.69
C GLN A 155 2.46 -9.40 16.77
N ILE A 156 1.43 -10.26 16.79
CA ILE A 156 0.03 -9.84 16.94
C ILE A 156 -0.22 -9.29 18.34
N ILE A 157 0.35 -9.88 19.38
CA ILE A 157 0.16 -9.44 20.77
C ILE A 157 1.48 -8.87 21.30
N PRO A 158 1.78 -7.58 21.03
CA PRO A 158 3.02 -6.98 21.49
C PRO A 158 3.01 -6.79 23.01
N THR A 159 4.17 -6.98 23.63
CA THR A 159 4.37 -6.70 25.07
C THR A 159 4.50 -5.20 25.36
N ASN A 160 4.89 -4.40 24.37
CA ASN A 160 5.08 -2.94 24.51
C ASN A 160 4.77 -2.19 23.22
N PHE A 161 3.69 -1.40 23.23
CA PHE A 161 3.24 -0.60 22.08
C PHE A 161 4.28 0.43 21.59
N PHE A 162 4.95 1.13 22.51
CA PHE A 162 5.95 2.14 22.14
C PHE A 162 7.18 1.51 21.48
N ALA A 163 7.53 0.29 21.89
CA ALA A 163 8.60 -0.48 21.25
C ALA A 163 8.22 -0.92 19.83
N GLU A 164 6.95 -1.22 19.56
CA GLU A 164 6.46 -1.52 18.19
C GLU A 164 6.54 -0.29 17.29
N LEU A 165 6.09 0.87 17.79
CA LEU A 165 6.17 2.15 17.09
C LEU A 165 7.63 2.53 16.77
N ALA A 166 8.53 2.46 17.76
CA ALA A 166 9.94 2.77 17.55
C ALA A 166 10.63 1.75 16.64
N GLY A 167 10.20 0.49 16.69
CA GLY A 167 10.79 -0.62 15.94
C GLY A 167 10.29 -0.79 14.51
N GLY A 168 9.34 0.03 14.04
CA GLY A 168 8.80 -0.10 12.68
C GLY A 168 7.87 -1.29 12.47
N ARG A 169 7.39 -1.92 13.55
CA ARG A 169 6.59 -3.15 13.48
C ARG A 169 5.10 -2.82 13.36
N THR A 170 4.63 -2.74 12.12
CA THR A 170 3.27 -2.30 11.80
C THR A 170 2.18 -3.23 12.31
N LEU A 171 2.40 -4.56 12.31
CA LEU A 171 1.39 -5.54 12.73
C LEU A 171 0.95 -5.32 14.20
N GLY A 172 1.90 -5.20 15.13
CA GLY A 172 1.59 -4.95 16.54
C GLY A 172 0.90 -3.61 16.76
N VAL A 173 1.30 -2.58 16.00
CA VAL A 173 0.65 -1.25 16.02
C VAL A 173 -0.81 -1.33 15.57
N ILE A 174 -1.11 -2.10 14.52
CA ILE A 174 -2.47 -2.30 14.02
C ILE A 174 -3.32 -3.02 15.08
N VAL A 175 -2.83 -4.09 15.69
CA VAL A 175 -3.61 -4.86 16.68
C VAL A 175 -3.90 -4.02 17.91
N PHE A 176 -2.92 -3.28 18.43
CA PHE A 176 -3.15 -2.35 19.52
C PHE A 176 -4.15 -1.25 19.14
N ALA A 177 -4.03 -0.66 17.95
CA ALA A 177 -4.98 0.34 17.43
C ALA A 177 -6.41 -0.20 17.35
N LEU A 178 -6.59 -1.44 16.89
CA LEU A 178 -7.89 -2.12 16.83
C LEU A 178 -8.48 -2.28 18.23
N LEU A 179 -7.71 -2.82 19.18
CA LEU A 179 -8.16 -3.03 20.56
C LEU A 179 -8.50 -1.71 21.27
N LEU A 180 -7.66 -0.69 21.09
CA LEU A 180 -7.90 0.65 21.63
C LEU A 180 -9.17 1.27 21.01
N GLY A 181 -9.32 1.19 19.69
CA GLY A 181 -10.51 1.68 19.00
C GLY A 181 -11.79 1.00 19.47
N LEU A 182 -11.78 -0.33 19.61
CA LEU A 182 -12.91 -1.10 20.15
C LEU A 182 -13.23 -0.71 21.61
N ALA A 183 -12.21 -0.55 22.46
CA ALA A 183 -12.40 -0.15 23.85
C ALA A 183 -12.97 1.26 23.99
N LEU A 184 -12.50 2.21 23.18
CA LEU A 184 -13.03 3.58 23.13
C LEU A 184 -14.49 3.61 22.64
N ALA A 185 -14.81 2.82 21.62
CA ALA A 185 -16.18 2.69 21.11
C ALA A 185 -17.12 2.06 22.16
N ALA A 186 -16.67 1.01 22.86
CA ALA A 186 -17.42 0.36 23.93
C ALA A 186 -17.62 1.26 25.17
N SER A 187 -16.78 2.27 25.35
CA SER A 187 -16.88 3.22 26.47
C SER A 187 -18.02 4.24 26.31
N GLY A 188 -18.75 4.21 25.19
CA GLY A 188 -19.90 5.08 24.95
C GLY A 188 -19.55 6.57 25.02
N THR A 189 -20.33 7.35 25.76
CA THR A 189 -20.13 8.81 25.89
C THR A 189 -18.82 9.18 26.57
N ALA A 190 -18.27 8.31 27.42
CA ALA A 190 -16.98 8.55 28.08
C ALA A 190 -15.79 8.47 27.09
N GLY A 191 -15.92 7.67 26.01
CA GLY A 191 -14.90 7.55 24.96
C GLY A 191 -14.93 8.67 23.93
N ALA A 192 -16.06 9.39 23.81
CA ALA A 192 -16.28 10.39 22.77
C ALA A 192 -15.21 11.50 22.69
N PRO A 193 -14.72 12.09 23.81
CA PRO A 193 -13.67 13.10 23.75
C PRO A 193 -12.36 12.57 23.15
N ALA A 194 -11.96 11.34 23.51
CA ALA A 194 -10.76 10.72 22.96
C ALA A 194 -10.91 10.43 21.46
N ILE A 195 -12.06 9.90 21.03
CA ILE A 195 -12.36 9.64 19.63
C ILE A 195 -12.27 10.94 18.80
N ALA A 196 -12.80 12.06 19.32
CA ALA A 196 -12.71 13.36 18.65
C ALA A 196 -11.26 13.85 18.49
N VAL A 197 -10.39 13.59 19.48
CA VAL A 197 -8.95 13.88 19.36
C VAL A 197 -8.32 13.02 18.27
N PHE A 198 -8.59 11.71 18.25
CA PHE A 198 -8.06 10.80 17.22
C PHE A 198 -8.51 11.21 15.81
N GLN A 199 -9.77 11.61 15.63
CA GLN A 199 -10.28 12.14 14.37
C GLN A 199 -9.55 13.42 13.95
N SER A 200 -9.39 14.37 14.87
CA SER A 200 -8.68 15.64 14.60
C SER A 200 -7.20 15.40 14.23
N LEU A 201 -6.54 14.45 14.90
CA LEU A 201 -5.18 14.04 14.57
C LEU A 201 -5.11 13.36 13.21
N PHE A 202 -6.04 12.46 12.90
CA PHE A 202 -6.13 11.80 11.59
C PHE A 202 -6.27 12.83 10.46
N ASP A 203 -7.18 13.81 10.61
CA ASP A 203 -7.34 14.90 9.65
C ASP A 203 -6.07 15.75 9.51
N GLY A 204 -5.38 16.01 10.62
CA GLY A 204 -4.09 16.69 10.63
C GLY A 204 -3.01 15.92 9.85
N VAL A 205 -2.90 14.61 10.08
CA VAL A 205 -1.96 13.74 9.35
C VAL A 205 -2.34 13.64 7.87
N MET A 206 -3.63 13.59 7.53
CA MET A 206 -4.08 13.64 6.13
C MET A 206 -3.68 14.95 5.42
N ARG A 207 -3.66 16.09 6.13
CA ARG A 207 -3.10 17.34 5.57
C ARG A 207 -1.60 17.24 5.31
N LEU A 208 -0.84 16.58 6.19
CA LEU A 208 0.59 16.31 5.97
C LEU A 208 0.80 15.42 4.73
N VAL A 209 -0.03 14.39 4.53
CA VAL A 209 -0.01 13.56 3.32
C VAL A 209 -0.17 14.44 2.07
N LEU A 210 -1.17 15.33 2.06
CA LEU A 210 -1.41 16.23 0.93
C LEU A 210 -0.23 17.19 0.67
N TRP A 211 0.45 17.67 1.70
CA TRP A 211 1.65 18.50 1.54
C TRP A 211 2.82 17.71 0.96
N ILE A 212 3.03 16.48 1.41
CA ILE A 212 4.09 15.61 0.87
C ILE A 212 3.80 15.25 -0.59
N LEU A 213 2.53 15.09 -0.99
CA LEU A 213 2.17 14.84 -2.39
C LEU A 213 2.60 15.96 -3.35
N TRP A 214 2.78 17.19 -2.87
CA TRP A 214 3.35 18.29 -3.67
C TRP A 214 4.86 18.13 -3.95
N LEU A 215 5.57 17.34 -3.14
CA LEU A 215 6.98 17.03 -3.33
C LEU A 215 7.18 15.84 -4.29
N THR A 216 6.14 15.03 -4.52
CA THR A 216 6.19 13.83 -5.38
C THR A 216 6.77 14.09 -6.77
N PRO A 217 6.41 15.16 -7.51
CA PRO A 217 7.02 15.43 -8.82
C PRO A 217 8.55 15.52 -8.78
N ILE A 218 9.09 16.20 -7.76
CA ILE A 218 10.54 16.39 -7.58
C ILE A 218 11.17 15.09 -7.13
N GLY A 219 10.56 14.39 -6.16
CA GLY A 219 11.04 13.12 -5.67
C GLY A 219 11.10 12.04 -6.76
N VAL A 220 10.02 11.90 -7.54
CA VAL A 220 9.96 10.97 -8.67
C VAL A 220 11.02 11.32 -9.71
N PHE A 221 11.17 12.59 -10.07
CA PHE A 221 12.24 13.03 -10.99
C PHE A 221 13.62 12.59 -10.50
N MET A 222 13.95 12.85 -9.23
CA MET A 222 15.25 12.51 -8.64
C MET A 222 15.48 10.99 -8.57
N LEU A 223 14.49 10.24 -8.09
CA LEU A 223 14.57 8.78 -7.96
C LEU A 223 14.72 8.11 -9.33
N VAL A 224 13.89 8.50 -10.30
CA VAL A 224 13.93 7.93 -11.66
C VAL A 224 15.24 8.28 -12.36
N THR A 225 15.71 9.54 -12.23
CA THR A 225 17.04 9.94 -12.72
C THR A 225 18.12 9.05 -12.15
N GLY A 226 18.12 8.85 -10.82
CA GLY A 226 19.11 8.01 -10.14
C GLY A 226 19.08 6.55 -10.59
N THR A 227 17.89 5.95 -10.68
CA THR A 227 17.72 4.56 -11.12
C THR A 227 18.15 4.38 -12.58
N VAL A 228 17.74 5.26 -13.50
CA VAL A 228 18.10 5.16 -14.92
C VAL A 228 19.58 5.49 -15.14
N ALA A 229 20.16 6.43 -14.40
CA ALA A 229 21.60 6.71 -14.45
C ALA A 229 22.43 5.50 -14.01
N LYS A 230 22.01 4.80 -12.94
CA LYS A 230 22.70 3.62 -12.41
C LYS A 230 22.57 2.39 -13.32
N ILE A 231 21.35 2.08 -13.78
CA ILE A 231 21.05 0.80 -14.44
C ILE A 231 20.99 0.90 -15.97
N GLY A 232 20.68 2.09 -16.50
CA GLY A 232 20.44 2.33 -17.92
C GLY A 232 19.01 1.96 -18.35
N LEU A 233 18.43 2.76 -19.25
CA LEU A 233 17.05 2.58 -19.72
C LEU A 233 16.87 1.24 -20.46
N GLY A 234 17.85 0.83 -21.26
CA GLY A 234 17.79 -0.42 -22.04
C GLY A 234 17.69 -1.67 -21.17
N SER A 235 18.35 -1.65 -20.00
CA SER A 235 18.36 -2.78 -19.06
C SER A 235 17.10 -2.83 -18.19
N ILE A 236 16.50 -1.67 -17.85
CA ILE A 236 15.37 -1.60 -16.91
C ILE A 236 13.99 -1.59 -17.59
N ALA A 237 13.87 -1.07 -18.81
CA ALA A 237 12.57 -0.85 -19.46
C ALA A 237 11.79 -2.15 -19.69
N GLY A 238 12.47 -3.23 -20.13
CA GLY A 238 11.85 -4.54 -20.33
C GLY A 238 11.33 -5.14 -19.02
N PRO A 239 12.20 -5.35 -18.01
CA PRO A 239 11.79 -5.87 -16.70
C PRO A 239 10.73 -5.02 -15.99
N LEU A 240 10.85 -3.69 -16.04
CA LEU A 240 9.86 -2.78 -15.45
C LEU A 240 8.52 -2.86 -16.20
N GLY A 241 8.54 -2.97 -17.53
CA GLY A 241 7.35 -3.18 -18.34
C GLY A 241 6.68 -4.51 -18.02
N ALA A 242 7.44 -5.60 -17.91
CA ALA A 242 6.93 -6.91 -17.50
C ALA A 242 6.34 -6.88 -16.09
N TYR A 243 6.96 -6.16 -15.15
CA TYR A 243 6.43 -5.94 -13.81
C TYR A 243 5.10 -5.19 -13.86
N MET A 244 5.02 -4.07 -14.58
CA MET A 244 3.79 -3.29 -14.75
C MET A 244 2.66 -4.12 -15.36
N LEU A 245 2.95 -4.90 -16.40
CA LEU A 245 1.99 -5.82 -17.01
C LEU A 245 1.53 -6.90 -16.03
N THR A 246 2.44 -7.46 -15.23
CA THR A 246 2.12 -8.46 -14.20
C THR A 246 1.16 -7.88 -13.15
N VAL A 247 1.43 -6.67 -12.66
CA VAL A 247 0.56 -5.98 -11.69
C VAL A 247 -0.82 -5.68 -12.31
N LEU A 248 -0.86 -5.12 -13.51
CA LEU A 248 -2.12 -4.83 -14.21
C LEU A 248 -2.93 -6.09 -14.48
N ALA A 249 -2.28 -7.18 -14.89
CA ALA A 249 -2.92 -8.48 -15.08
C ALA A 249 -3.44 -9.03 -13.75
N GLY A 250 -2.69 -8.93 -12.66
CA GLY A 250 -3.13 -9.35 -11.33
C GLY A 250 -4.35 -8.57 -10.84
N LEU A 251 -4.34 -7.24 -10.99
CA LEU A 251 -5.48 -6.38 -10.67
C LEU A 251 -6.70 -6.71 -11.54
N ALA A 252 -6.51 -6.90 -12.85
CA ALA A 252 -7.59 -7.25 -13.77
C ALA A 252 -8.18 -8.64 -13.45
N LEU A 253 -7.34 -9.65 -13.22
CA LEU A 253 -7.79 -10.98 -12.83
C LEU A 253 -8.52 -10.96 -11.49
N HIS A 254 -8.03 -10.19 -10.51
CA HIS A 254 -8.72 -10.07 -9.24
C HIS A 254 -10.09 -9.38 -9.39
N ALA A 255 -10.13 -8.27 -10.13
CA ALA A 255 -11.34 -7.47 -10.34
C ALA A 255 -12.40 -8.16 -11.22
N PHE A 256 -11.99 -8.90 -12.25
CA PHE A 256 -12.90 -9.52 -13.23
C PHE A 256 -13.08 -11.03 -13.06
N VAL A 257 -12.24 -11.72 -12.27
CA VAL A 257 -12.37 -13.15 -12.02
C VAL A 257 -12.62 -13.42 -10.54
N THR A 258 -11.71 -13.02 -9.65
CA THR A 258 -11.82 -13.37 -8.23
C THR A 258 -13.05 -12.75 -7.57
N LEU A 259 -13.23 -11.43 -7.64
CA LEU A 259 -14.38 -10.76 -7.00
C LEU A 259 -15.73 -11.18 -7.63
N PRO A 260 -15.87 -11.27 -8.97
CA PRO A 260 -17.09 -11.78 -9.60
C PRO A 260 -17.43 -13.22 -9.22
N LEU A 261 -16.42 -14.09 -9.11
CA LEU A 261 -16.61 -15.48 -8.71
C LEU A 261 -17.09 -15.58 -7.27
N VAL A 262 -16.52 -14.79 -6.36
CA VAL A 262 -17.01 -14.71 -4.98
C VAL A 262 -18.47 -14.25 -4.95
N LEU A 263 -18.81 -13.17 -5.66
CA LEU A 263 -20.18 -12.67 -5.74
C LEU A 263 -21.14 -13.74 -6.30
N MET A 264 -20.76 -14.43 -7.37
CA MET A 264 -21.56 -15.47 -8.02
C MET A 264 -21.77 -16.68 -7.11
N ILE A 265 -20.75 -17.14 -6.37
CA ILE A 265 -20.87 -18.28 -5.45
C ILE A 265 -21.87 -18.00 -4.33
N PHE A 266 -21.79 -16.81 -3.71
CA PHE A 266 -22.62 -16.50 -2.54
C PHE A 266 -24.01 -15.99 -2.88
N THR A 267 -24.16 -15.20 -3.95
CA THR A 267 -25.44 -14.55 -4.29
C THR A 267 -26.17 -15.22 -5.46
N ARG A 268 -25.48 -16.02 -6.27
CA ARG A 268 -25.99 -16.58 -7.54
C ARG A 268 -26.54 -15.53 -8.51
N THR A 269 -26.14 -14.26 -8.35
CA THR A 269 -26.49 -13.18 -9.26
C THR A 269 -25.43 -13.03 -10.35
N ASN A 270 -25.79 -12.36 -11.45
CA ASN A 270 -24.82 -12.04 -12.50
C ASN A 270 -23.86 -10.93 -12.00
N PRO A 271 -22.58 -11.23 -11.77
CA PRO A 271 -21.65 -10.28 -11.14
C PRO A 271 -21.30 -9.11 -12.07
N TYR A 272 -21.29 -9.32 -13.38
CA TYR A 272 -20.98 -8.26 -14.35
C TYR A 272 -22.13 -7.27 -14.49
N ALA A 273 -23.37 -7.72 -14.34
CA ALA A 273 -24.52 -6.83 -14.25
C ALA A 273 -24.45 -5.95 -13.00
N PHE A 274 -24.03 -6.52 -11.86
CA PHE A 274 -23.80 -5.77 -10.63
C PHE A 274 -22.65 -4.76 -10.78
N PHE A 275 -21.53 -5.16 -11.40
CA PHE A 275 -20.41 -4.27 -11.71
C PHE A 275 -20.85 -3.07 -12.55
N PHE A 276 -21.72 -3.29 -13.55
CA PHE A 276 -22.23 -2.22 -14.39
C PHE A 276 -23.15 -1.25 -13.64
N LYS A 277 -23.98 -1.74 -12.70
CA LYS A 277 -24.74 -0.89 -11.77
C LYS A 277 -23.82 -0.03 -10.91
N MET A 278 -22.72 -0.60 -10.41
CA MET A 278 -21.75 0.12 -9.57
C MET A 278 -20.78 1.03 -10.35
N ARG A 279 -20.94 1.21 -11.68
CA ARG A 279 -20.01 1.97 -12.53
C ARG A 279 -19.76 3.40 -12.05
N LYS A 280 -20.77 4.08 -11.48
CA LYS A 280 -20.65 5.46 -10.98
C LYS A 280 -19.63 5.52 -9.84
N ALA A 281 -19.72 4.61 -8.88
CA ALA A 281 -18.77 4.49 -7.78
C ALA A 281 -17.38 4.08 -8.27
N LEU A 282 -17.29 3.09 -9.16
CA LEU A 282 -16.02 2.61 -9.71
C LEU A 282 -15.26 3.68 -10.51
N LEU A 283 -15.96 4.40 -11.40
CA LEU A 283 -15.37 5.49 -12.17
C LEU A 283 -15.00 6.69 -11.29
N THR A 284 -15.78 6.96 -10.25
CA THR A 284 -15.42 7.97 -9.26
C THR A 284 -14.15 7.57 -8.52
N ALA A 285 -14.02 6.30 -8.10
CA ALA A 285 -12.83 5.80 -7.43
C ALA A 285 -11.59 5.83 -8.30
N PHE A 286 -11.72 5.45 -9.56
CA PHE A 286 -10.64 5.59 -10.53
C PHE A 286 -10.26 7.06 -10.76
N GLY A 287 -11.23 7.98 -10.79
CA GLY A 287 -10.99 9.39 -11.04
C GLY A 287 -10.46 10.18 -9.84
N THR A 288 -10.76 9.77 -8.62
CA THR A 288 -10.34 10.45 -7.38
C THR A 288 -9.10 9.83 -6.74
N ASP A 289 -8.77 8.57 -7.07
CA ASP A 289 -7.68 7.80 -6.47
C ASP A 289 -7.73 7.77 -4.92
N SER A 290 -8.95 7.84 -4.37
CA SER A 290 -9.19 7.97 -2.93
C SER A 290 -10.44 7.22 -2.50
N SER A 291 -10.25 6.16 -1.71
CA SER A 291 -11.35 5.35 -1.16
C SER A 291 -12.25 6.11 -0.17
N SER A 292 -11.73 7.11 0.55
CA SER A 292 -12.54 7.92 1.46
C SER A 292 -13.39 8.95 0.72
N ALA A 293 -12.87 9.52 -0.36
CA ALA A 293 -13.62 10.44 -1.22
C ALA A 293 -14.76 9.75 -1.99
N THR A 294 -14.69 8.42 -2.16
CA THR A 294 -15.66 7.65 -2.94
C THR A 294 -16.73 7.00 -2.09
N LEU A 295 -16.57 7.00 -0.77
CA LEU A 295 -17.50 6.35 0.15
C LEU A 295 -18.95 6.85 -0.01
N PRO A 296 -19.24 8.17 -0.09
CA PRO A 296 -20.62 8.65 -0.26
C PRO A 296 -21.26 8.15 -1.56
N VAL A 297 -20.51 8.22 -2.67
CA VAL A 297 -20.98 7.77 -3.99
C VAL A 297 -21.16 6.25 -4.02
N THR A 298 -20.29 5.52 -3.30
CA THR A 298 -20.37 4.06 -3.20
C THR A 298 -21.63 3.62 -2.45
N ILE A 299 -21.94 4.27 -1.32
CA ILE A 299 -23.15 3.99 -0.53
C ILE A 299 -24.41 4.33 -1.32
N GLU A 300 -24.47 5.53 -1.92
CA GLU A 300 -25.59 5.96 -2.76
C GLU A 300 -25.85 4.97 -3.91
N THR A 301 -24.79 4.61 -4.65
CA THR A 301 -24.92 3.69 -5.80
C THR A 301 -25.29 2.27 -5.34
N ALA A 302 -24.79 1.81 -4.19
CA ALA A 302 -25.11 0.50 -3.64
C ALA A 302 -26.59 0.38 -3.23
N ILE A 303 -27.16 1.44 -2.65
CA ILE A 303 -28.58 1.49 -2.27
C ILE A 303 -29.46 1.65 -3.51
N ASP A 304 -29.19 2.66 -4.33
CA ASP A 304 -30.09 3.06 -5.43
C ASP A 304 -30.02 2.13 -6.64
N GLU A 305 -28.81 1.74 -7.08
CA GLU A 305 -28.62 0.88 -8.26
C GLU A 305 -28.33 -0.59 -7.86
N GLY A 306 -27.57 -0.77 -6.77
CA GLY A 306 -27.09 -2.06 -6.28
C GLY A 306 -28.14 -2.90 -5.55
N GLY A 307 -29.20 -2.28 -5.00
CA GLY A 307 -30.25 -2.97 -4.24
C GLY A 307 -29.81 -3.46 -2.87
N CYS A 308 -28.79 -2.83 -2.27
CA CYS A 308 -28.35 -3.11 -0.91
C CYS A 308 -29.24 -2.39 0.11
N SER A 309 -29.59 -3.10 1.19
CA SER A 309 -30.40 -2.60 2.32
C SER A 309 -29.59 -1.86 3.37
#